data_AF-A0A7J3CA64-F1
#
_entry.id   AF-A0A7J3CA64-F1
#
_cell.length_a   1.000
_cell.length_b   1.000
_cell.length_c   1.000
_cell.angle_alpha   90.00
_cell.angle_beta   90.00
_cell.angle_gamma   90.00
#
_symmetry.space_group_name_H-M   'P 1'
#
loop_
_entity.id
_entity.type
_entity.pdbx_description
1 polymer ?
#
loop_
_entity_poly.entity_id
_entity_poly.type
_entity_poly.pdbx_seq_one_letter_code
_entity_poly.pdbx_strand_id
1 'polypeptide(L)'
;YIGRGRFYPGYPLRVPVTDIEEVGNGGTSIAWIDDIGNLKVGPVAAGSHPGPACYGRGGKEPTVTDAYLVNGLMNPNYLLGGEMKIYRDLAIKAIKEKIADYYNITVEEAAEGIIKIANENAANAIRIISVQRGYDPRDFTLVSHGGSGPMFAPFIAQDLEINKILIPSIPPGVFSAWGMLLTDLRHDLIATNVMTVSEQAVKSINETFSDLDEKIVKIFETDEKVSRENVAISHYADMRYKGQEHAVKIPIEEKLVDLKNLGTIIERFHSFHEREYSFRLQNSKIEITNFHVVGVSKVEKPVVRELDKGAATDKAIKEFRKVFLNGESVELPVYERSNIKPNERFKGPAIIEDPTSTVLVLGSQVFSNDKFGNIIIRSRGDRND
;
A
#
# COMPACT_ATOMS: atom_id res chain seq x y z
N TYR A 1 17.37 5.04 2.51
CA TYR A 1 17.29 6.28 1.70
C TYR A 1 15.82 6.54 1.40
N ILE A 2 15.37 7.78 1.36
CA ILE A 2 14.00 8.13 0.91
C ILE A 2 14.02 8.89 -0.41
N GLY A 3 12.99 8.69 -1.22
CA GLY A 3 12.84 9.35 -2.53
C GLY A 3 13.90 8.92 -3.54
N ARG A 4 14.49 7.73 -3.39
CA ARG A 4 15.44 7.21 -4.37
C ARG A 4 14.67 6.86 -5.64
N GLY A 5 15.18 7.29 -6.79
CA GLY A 5 14.59 7.00 -8.09
C GLY A 5 15.67 6.70 -9.12
N ARG A 6 15.25 6.38 -10.34
CA ARG A 6 16.17 6.06 -11.45
C ARG A 6 17.20 7.16 -11.72
N PHE A 7 16.82 8.42 -11.50
CA PHE A 7 17.66 9.61 -11.73
C PHE A 7 17.95 10.41 -10.47
N TYR A 8 17.47 9.96 -9.31
CA TYR A 8 17.62 10.67 -8.05
C TYR A 8 18.26 9.75 -7.00
N PRO A 9 19.44 10.09 -6.44
CA PRO A 9 20.15 9.21 -5.52
C PRO A 9 19.40 9.00 -4.19
N GLY A 10 18.36 9.79 -3.93
CA GLY A 10 17.59 9.77 -2.69
C GLY A 10 18.36 10.43 -1.54
N TYR A 11 17.67 10.64 -0.43
CA TYR A 11 18.29 11.16 0.79
C TYR A 11 18.63 10.02 1.75
N PRO A 12 19.88 9.92 2.23
CA PRO A 12 20.23 8.92 3.24
C PRO A 12 19.46 9.21 4.52
N LEU A 13 18.72 8.21 5.01
CA LEU A 13 18.13 8.23 6.35
C LEU A 13 18.83 7.18 7.20
N ARG A 14 19.12 7.53 8.46
CA ARG A 14 19.64 6.62 9.48
C ARG A 14 18.55 6.17 10.46
N VAL A 15 17.30 6.18 10.01
CA VAL A 15 16.13 5.67 10.76
C VAL A 15 15.49 4.53 9.98
N PRO A 16 14.99 3.48 10.65
CA PRO A 16 14.26 2.40 9.98
C PRO A 16 12.98 2.96 9.38
N VAL A 17 12.76 2.72 8.09
CA VAL A 17 11.54 3.12 7.37
C VAL A 17 10.99 1.93 6.61
N THR A 18 9.66 1.88 6.48
CA THR A 18 9.03 0.96 5.52
C THR A 18 9.42 1.39 4.13
N ASP A 19 9.87 0.43 3.33
CA ASP A 19 10.31 0.67 1.97
C ASP A 19 9.10 0.76 1.04
N ILE A 20 8.72 1.99 0.71
CA ILE A 20 7.56 2.33 -0.12
C ILE A 20 8.07 2.92 -1.43
N GLU A 21 7.60 2.36 -2.54
CA GLU A 21 7.84 2.87 -3.88
C GLU A 21 6.59 3.59 -4.37
N GLU A 22 6.73 4.86 -4.75
CA GLU A 22 5.64 5.68 -5.25
C GLU A 22 5.63 5.68 -6.77
N VAL A 23 4.49 5.29 -7.35
CA VAL A 23 4.28 5.33 -8.79
C VAL A 23 3.32 6.48 -9.09
N GLY A 24 3.79 7.47 -9.85
CA GLY A 24 3.02 8.67 -10.23
C GLY A 24 1.89 8.37 -11.22
N ASN A 25 0.92 7.57 -10.82
CA ASN A 25 -0.18 7.09 -11.65
C ASN A 25 -1.42 6.83 -10.80
N GLY A 26 -2.48 7.59 -11.03
CA GLY A 26 -3.74 7.47 -10.29
C GLY A 26 -4.89 8.16 -11.00
N GLY A 27 -6.05 8.26 -10.33
CA GLY A 27 -7.26 8.85 -10.94
C GLY A 27 -7.06 10.28 -11.46
N THR A 28 -6.18 11.06 -10.84
CA THR A 28 -5.93 12.46 -11.20
C THR A 28 -4.81 12.64 -12.21
N SER A 29 -4.16 11.57 -12.66
CA SER A 29 -3.11 11.66 -13.69
C SER A 29 -3.69 12.23 -14.98
N ILE A 30 -2.98 13.21 -15.55
CA ILE A 30 -3.41 13.94 -16.74
C ILE A 30 -3.04 13.13 -17.99
N ALA A 31 -3.99 13.02 -18.92
CA ALA A 31 -3.75 12.52 -20.26
C ALA A 31 -3.34 13.66 -21.19
N TRP A 32 -2.32 13.45 -22.01
CA TRP A 32 -1.78 14.46 -22.92
C TRP A 32 -1.13 13.79 -24.13
N ILE A 33 -0.89 14.57 -25.18
CA ILE A 33 -0.23 14.10 -26.41
C ILE A 33 1.17 14.71 -26.44
N ASP A 34 2.18 13.86 -26.63
CA ASP A 34 3.56 14.32 -26.73
C ASP A 34 3.89 14.97 -28.09
N ASP A 35 5.07 15.58 -28.20
CA ASP A 35 5.49 16.33 -29.40
C ASP A 35 5.56 15.47 -30.67
N ILE A 36 5.55 14.14 -30.53
CA ILE A 36 5.58 13.18 -31.65
C ILE A 36 4.24 12.45 -31.84
N GLY A 37 3.18 12.87 -31.14
CA GLY A 37 1.81 12.41 -31.35
C GLY A 37 1.41 11.16 -30.58
N ASN A 38 2.16 10.72 -29.56
CA ASN A 38 1.74 9.61 -28.70
C ASN A 38 0.89 10.10 -27.52
N LEU A 39 -0.16 9.33 -27.21
CA LEU A 39 -0.92 9.49 -25.99
C LEU A 39 -0.06 9.08 -24.78
N LYS A 40 -0.03 9.94 -23.76
CA LYS A 40 0.63 9.72 -22.48
C LYS A 40 -0.35 9.97 -21.34
N VAL A 41 -0.14 9.30 -20.22
CA VAL A 41 -0.89 9.51 -18.98
C VAL A 41 0.09 9.65 -17.84
N GLY A 42 0.00 10.75 -17.09
CA GLY A 42 0.99 11.13 -16.09
C GLY A 42 2.31 11.60 -16.71
N PRO A 43 3.37 11.82 -15.90
CA PRO A 43 3.38 11.70 -14.45
C PRO A 43 2.69 12.89 -13.75
N VAL A 44 2.36 13.95 -14.48
CA VAL A 44 1.67 15.12 -13.93
C VAL A 44 0.24 14.75 -13.56
N ALA A 45 -0.17 15.17 -12.37
CA ALA A 45 -1.52 14.96 -11.85
C ALA A 45 -2.22 16.29 -11.60
N ALA A 46 -3.54 16.33 -11.83
CA ALA A 46 -4.38 17.51 -11.60
C ALA A 46 -4.66 17.79 -10.11
N GLY A 47 -4.24 16.88 -9.22
CA GLY A 47 -4.52 16.94 -7.79
C GLY A 47 -6.03 16.87 -7.48
N SER A 48 -6.43 17.40 -6.33
CA SER A 48 -7.85 17.50 -5.92
C SER A 48 -8.48 18.88 -6.20
N HIS A 49 -7.63 19.89 -6.45
CA HIS A 49 -8.01 21.24 -6.86
C HIS A 49 -6.93 21.80 -7.81
N PRO A 50 -7.28 22.16 -9.07
CA PRO A 50 -8.63 22.14 -9.63
C PRO A 50 -9.17 20.72 -9.90
N GLY A 51 -8.30 19.70 -9.93
CA GLY A 51 -8.67 18.30 -10.09
C GLY A 51 -9.20 17.91 -11.48
N PRO A 52 -9.70 16.68 -11.63
CA PRO A 52 -10.40 16.21 -12.84
C PRO A 52 -11.43 17.19 -13.37
N ALA A 53 -11.62 17.23 -14.69
CA ALA A 53 -12.59 18.12 -15.31
C ALA A 53 -14.02 17.86 -14.80
N CYS A 54 -14.35 16.59 -14.58
CA CYS A 54 -15.64 16.15 -14.04
C CYS A 54 -15.94 16.65 -12.63
N TYR A 55 -14.95 17.14 -11.89
CA TYR A 55 -15.18 17.69 -10.56
C TYR A 55 -15.85 19.07 -10.60
N GLY A 56 -15.86 19.74 -11.76
CA GLY A 56 -16.50 21.05 -11.91
C GLY A 56 -15.83 22.18 -11.13
N ARG A 57 -14.54 22.01 -10.75
CA ARG A 57 -13.76 22.97 -9.94
C ARG A 57 -12.78 23.81 -10.77
N GLY A 58 -13.00 23.89 -12.08
CA GLY A 58 -12.15 24.64 -13.01
C GLY A 58 -11.05 23.82 -13.70
N GLY A 59 -10.98 22.52 -13.44
CA GLY A 59 -10.10 21.60 -14.16
C GLY A 59 -10.50 21.49 -15.63
N LYS A 60 -9.52 21.51 -16.54
CA LYS A 60 -9.73 21.45 -18.00
C LYS A 60 -8.93 20.38 -18.71
N GLU A 61 -7.92 19.82 -18.05
CA GLU A 61 -7.13 18.75 -18.63
C GLU A 61 -7.85 17.41 -18.39
N PRO A 62 -7.88 16.50 -19.38
CA PRO A 62 -8.49 15.20 -19.22
C PRO A 62 -7.67 14.35 -18.24
N THR A 63 -8.33 13.68 -17.32
CA THR A 63 -7.70 12.80 -16.34
C THR A 63 -8.20 11.36 -16.46
N VAL A 64 -7.54 10.44 -15.76
CA VAL A 64 -7.99 9.04 -15.70
C VAL A 64 -9.39 8.91 -15.11
N THR A 65 -9.73 9.71 -14.09
CA THR A 65 -11.09 9.76 -13.52
C THR A 65 -12.12 10.24 -14.55
N ASP A 66 -11.77 11.23 -15.38
CA ASP A 66 -12.63 11.68 -16.49
C ASP A 66 -12.90 10.54 -17.48
N ALA A 67 -11.87 9.77 -17.80
CA ALA A 67 -11.98 8.64 -18.71
C ALA A 67 -12.87 7.50 -18.15
N TYR A 68 -12.67 7.12 -16.88
CA TYR A 68 -13.52 6.13 -16.22
C TYR A 68 -15.00 6.58 -16.16
N LEU A 69 -15.24 7.89 -15.93
CA LEU A 69 -16.59 8.46 -15.94
C LEU A 69 -17.22 8.45 -17.34
N VAL A 70 -16.48 8.82 -18.38
CA VAL A 70 -16.96 8.79 -19.77
C VAL A 70 -17.35 7.38 -20.17
N ASN A 71 -16.52 6.38 -19.86
CA ASN A 71 -16.81 4.99 -20.22
C ASN A 71 -17.86 4.31 -19.33
N GLY A 72 -18.46 5.01 -18.37
CA GLY A 72 -19.51 4.48 -17.50
C GLY A 72 -19.01 3.52 -16.42
N LEU A 73 -17.70 3.43 -16.19
CA LEU A 73 -17.10 2.54 -15.19
C LEU A 73 -17.17 3.10 -13.76
N MET A 74 -17.64 4.34 -13.59
CA MET A 74 -17.91 5.00 -12.32
C MET A 74 -19.34 5.54 -12.28
N ASN A 75 -19.85 5.81 -11.06
CA ASN A 75 -21.15 6.45 -10.88
C ASN A 75 -21.21 7.76 -11.69
N PRO A 76 -22.24 7.97 -12.54
CA PRO A 76 -22.28 9.14 -13.43
C PRO A 76 -22.64 10.45 -12.73
N ASN A 77 -23.21 10.38 -11.52
CA ASN A 77 -23.88 11.51 -10.88
C ASN A 77 -23.07 12.08 -9.72
N TYR A 78 -22.38 11.24 -8.96
CA TYR A 78 -21.70 11.65 -7.74
C TYR A 78 -20.49 10.78 -7.38
N LEU A 79 -19.64 11.32 -6.52
CA LEU A 79 -18.60 10.62 -5.76
C LEU A 79 -18.86 10.78 -4.26
N LEU A 80 -18.07 10.08 -3.44
CA LEU A 80 -18.10 10.19 -1.97
C LEU A 80 -19.51 9.94 -1.39
N GLY A 81 -20.16 8.87 -1.83
CA GLY A 81 -21.49 8.50 -1.35
C GLY A 81 -22.61 9.53 -1.64
N GLY A 82 -22.38 10.49 -2.53
CA GLY A 82 -23.37 11.53 -2.89
C GLY A 82 -22.96 12.94 -2.49
N GLU A 83 -21.91 13.08 -1.67
CA GLU A 83 -21.47 14.38 -1.16
C GLU A 83 -20.85 15.28 -2.24
N MET A 84 -20.33 14.68 -3.31
CA MET A 84 -19.69 15.40 -4.40
C MET A 84 -20.39 15.11 -5.73
N LYS A 85 -21.16 16.08 -6.22
CA LYS A 85 -21.70 16.02 -7.59
C LYS A 85 -20.57 16.10 -8.61
N ILE A 86 -20.69 15.30 -9.68
CA ILE A 86 -19.76 15.31 -10.81
C ILE A 86 -20.50 15.59 -12.13
N TYR A 87 -19.74 15.94 -13.15
CA TYR A 87 -20.27 16.44 -14.42
C TYR A 87 -19.64 15.68 -15.60
N ARG A 88 -20.33 14.66 -16.10
CA ARG A 88 -19.87 13.86 -17.25
C ARG A 88 -19.61 14.72 -18.49
N ASP A 89 -20.42 15.74 -18.73
CA ASP A 89 -20.25 16.62 -19.90
C ASP A 89 -18.92 17.38 -19.88
N LEU A 90 -18.39 17.73 -18.69
CA LEU A 90 -17.08 18.37 -18.57
C LEU A 90 -15.94 17.40 -18.90
N ALA A 91 -16.06 16.13 -18.49
CA ALA A 91 -15.12 15.07 -18.86
C ALA A 91 -15.13 14.82 -20.38
N ILE A 92 -16.33 14.69 -20.97
CA ILE A 92 -16.49 14.52 -22.42
C ILE A 92 -15.81 15.66 -23.15
N LYS A 93 -16.09 16.91 -22.75
CA LYS A 93 -15.50 18.09 -23.38
C LYS A 93 -13.97 18.07 -23.30
N ALA A 94 -13.40 17.82 -22.12
CA ALA A 94 -11.95 17.78 -21.94
C ALA A 94 -11.28 16.69 -22.78
N ILE A 95 -11.82 15.47 -22.79
CA ILE A 95 -11.28 14.35 -23.58
C ILE A 95 -11.44 14.60 -25.07
N LYS A 96 -12.60 15.13 -25.49
CA LYS A 96 -12.86 15.43 -26.90
C LYS A 96 -11.86 16.46 -27.45
N GLU A 97 -11.79 17.63 -26.81
CA GLU A 97 -11.00 18.77 -27.29
C GLU A 97 -9.49 18.50 -27.27
N LYS A 98 -9.01 17.69 -26.31
CA LYS A 98 -7.57 17.47 -26.11
C LYS A 98 -7.03 16.19 -26.74
N ILE A 99 -7.87 15.15 -26.85
CA ILE A 99 -7.42 13.81 -27.27
C ILE A 99 -8.21 13.30 -28.48
N ALA A 100 -9.53 13.19 -28.38
CA ALA A 100 -10.33 12.50 -29.39
C ALA A 100 -10.28 13.19 -30.76
N ASP A 101 -10.39 14.53 -30.78
CA ASP A 101 -10.34 15.32 -32.02
C ASP A 101 -8.98 15.23 -32.72
N TYR A 102 -7.88 15.07 -31.98
CA TYR A 102 -6.54 14.91 -32.55
C TYR A 102 -6.40 13.60 -33.32
N TYR A 103 -6.91 12.50 -32.78
CA TYR A 103 -6.84 11.18 -33.40
C TYR A 103 -8.01 10.87 -34.35
N ASN A 104 -9.01 11.75 -34.43
CA ASN A 104 -10.25 11.56 -35.19
C ASN A 104 -10.98 10.27 -34.81
N ILE A 105 -11.15 10.04 -33.51
CA ILE A 105 -11.85 8.90 -32.91
C ILE A 105 -12.99 9.39 -32.01
N THR A 106 -13.84 8.47 -31.54
CA THR A 106 -14.90 8.80 -30.58
C THR A 106 -14.32 9.14 -29.21
N VAL A 107 -15.11 9.83 -28.39
CA VAL A 107 -14.69 10.22 -27.02
C VAL A 107 -14.53 8.98 -26.15
N GLU A 108 -15.40 7.98 -26.31
CA GLU A 108 -15.34 6.69 -25.63
C GLU A 108 -14.09 5.88 -26.00
N GLU A 109 -13.69 5.85 -27.28
CA GLU A 109 -12.43 5.22 -27.72
C GLU A 109 -11.21 5.93 -27.13
N ALA A 110 -11.21 7.28 -27.11
CA ALA A 110 -10.15 8.06 -26.49
C ALA A 110 -10.06 7.80 -24.98
N ALA A 111 -11.20 7.78 -24.29
CA ALA A 111 -11.28 7.45 -22.86
C ALA A 111 -10.79 6.03 -22.57
N GLU A 112 -11.15 5.05 -23.39
CA GLU A 112 -10.63 3.68 -23.26
C GLU A 112 -9.09 3.65 -23.43
N GLY A 113 -8.54 4.39 -24.39
CA GLY A 113 -7.09 4.53 -24.56
C GLY A 113 -6.39 5.11 -23.32
N ILE A 114 -6.98 6.14 -22.70
CA ILE A 114 -6.47 6.73 -21.45
C ILE A 114 -6.46 5.68 -20.33
N ILE A 115 -7.55 4.92 -20.16
CA ILE A 115 -7.67 3.86 -19.14
C ILE A 115 -6.62 2.77 -19.38
N LYS A 116 -6.43 2.31 -20.63
CA LYS A 116 -5.44 1.27 -20.97
C LYS A 116 -4.03 1.72 -20.61
N ILE A 117 -3.60 2.90 -21.07
CA ILE A 117 -2.26 3.42 -20.78
C ILE A 117 -2.05 3.62 -19.28
N ALA A 118 -3.06 4.13 -18.56
CA ALA A 118 -2.99 4.27 -17.11
C ALA A 118 -2.80 2.90 -16.42
N ASN A 119 -3.56 1.88 -16.79
CA ASN A 119 -3.41 0.56 -16.17
C ASN A 119 -2.08 -0.11 -16.55
N GLU A 120 -1.64 -0.02 -17.79
CA GLU A 120 -0.34 -0.54 -18.26
C GLU A 120 0.82 0.11 -17.51
N ASN A 121 0.79 1.43 -17.31
CA ASN A 121 1.81 2.15 -16.54
C ASN A 121 1.87 1.65 -15.08
N ALA A 122 0.72 1.39 -14.46
CA ALA A 122 0.65 0.89 -13.08
C ALA A 122 1.17 -0.55 -12.99
N ALA A 123 0.74 -1.42 -13.91
CA ALA A 123 1.20 -2.80 -14.00
C ALA A 123 2.71 -2.88 -14.23
N ASN A 124 3.24 -2.09 -15.18
CA ASN A 124 4.67 -2.05 -15.48
C ASN A 124 5.49 -1.58 -14.26
N ALA A 125 5.00 -0.61 -13.50
CA ALA A 125 5.70 -0.17 -12.30
C ALA A 125 5.79 -1.27 -11.24
N ILE A 126 4.69 -1.97 -10.96
CA ILE A 126 4.67 -3.12 -10.04
C ILE A 126 5.62 -4.23 -10.55
N ARG A 127 5.63 -4.49 -11.86
CA ARG A 127 6.53 -5.48 -12.49
C ARG A 127 7.99 -5.12 -12.26
N ILE A 128 8.39 -3.87 -12.53
CA ILE A 128 9.78 -3.41 -12.36
C ILE A 128 10.21 -3.57 -10.89
N ILE A 129 9.40 -3.10 -9.95
CA ILE A 129 9.71 -3.15 -8.51
C ILE A 129 9.84 -4.60 -8.03
N SER A 130 8.95 -5.49 -8.48
CA SER A 130 8.95 -6.91 -8.08
C SER A 130 10.17 -7.64 -8.64
N VAL A 131 10.44 -7.49 -9.95
CA VAL A 131 11.55 -8.17 -10.63
C VAL A 131 12.91 -7.69 -10.12
N GLN A 132 13.08 -6.39 -9.84
CA GLN A 132 14.32 -5.86 -9.24
C GLN A 132 14.64 -6.49 -7.88
N ARG A 133 13.61 -6.98 -7.17
CA ARG A 133 13.75 -7.65 -5.87
C ARG A 133 13.77 -9.18 -5.99
N GLY A 134 13.71 -9.73 -7.21
CA GLY A 134 13.70 -11.16 -7.47
C GLY A 134 12.37 -11.86 -7.20
N TYR A 135 11.26 -11.12 -7.13
CA TYR A 135 9.92 -11.65 -6.89
C TYR A 135 9.11 -11.76 -8.18
N ASP A 136 8.39 -12.88 -8.33
CA ASP A 136 7.37 -13.07 -9.37
C ASP A 136 6.01 -12.57 -8.84
N PRO A 137 5.37 -11.55 -9.46
CA PRO A 137 4.07 -11.04 -9.02
C PRO A 137 2.97 -12.10 -8.91
N ARG A 138 3.05 -13.19 -9.69
CA ARG A 138 2.04 -14.26 -9.74
C ARG A 138 1.92 -15.05 -8.44
N ASP A 139 2.98 -15.03 -7.63
CA ASP A 139 3.03 -15.69 -6.31
C ASP A 139 2.35 -14.85 -5.21
N PHE A 140 1.88 -13.65 -5.53
CA PHE A 140 1.32 -12.71 -4.55
C PHE A 140 -0.18 -12.49 -4.71
N THR A 141 -0.80 -11.97 -3.65
CA THR A 141 -2.15 -11.41 -3.69
C THR A 141 -2.04 -9.90 -3.83
N LEU A 142 -2.73 -9.31 -4.81
CA LEU A 142 -2.83 -7.86 -4.95
C LEU A 142 -3.84 -7.32 -3.94
N VAL A 143 -3.37 -6.69 -2.86
CA VAL A 143 -4.23 -5.99 -1.91
C VAL A 143 -4.51 -4.59 -2.46
N SER A 144 -5.77 -4.30 -2.76
CA SER A 144 -6.17 -3.06 -3.39
C SER A 144 -6.98 -2.19 -2.43
N HIS A 145 -6.52 -0.95 -2.25
CA HIS A 145 -7.17 0.08 -1.44
C HIS A 145 -6.96 1.48 -2.06
N GLY A 146 -7.44 2.52 -1.39
CA GLY A 146 -7.52 3.88 -1.94
C GLY A 146 -8.74 4.05 -2.85
N GLY A 147 -9.12 5.30 -3.14
CA GLY A 147 -10.33 5.59 -3.91
C GLY A 147 -10.32 5.01 -5.33
N SER A 148 -9.15 5.01 -5.99
CA SER A 148 -9.00 4.49 -7.36
C SER A 148 -8.43 3.09 -7.44
N GLY A 149 -7.80 2.56 -6.39
CA GLY A 149 -7.11 1.27 -6.43
C GLY A 149 -8.00 0.13 -6.94
N PRO A 150 -9.23 -0.05 -6.41
CA PRO A 150 -10.13 -1.11 -6.85
C PRO A 150 -10.62 -1.00 -8.30
N MET A 151 -10.50 0.18 -8.93
CA MET A 151 -10.77 0.35 -10.37
C MET A 151 -9.59 -0.14 -11.22
N PHE A 152 -8.35 0.10 -10.77
CA PHE A 152 -7.16 -0.31 -11.49
C PHE A 152 -6.81 -1.80 -11.30
N ALA A 153 -7.03 -2.31 -10.09
CA ALA A 153 -6.57 -3.64 -9.69
C ALA A 153 -6.99 -4.78 -10.63
N PRO A 154 -8.23 -4.82 -11.15
CA PRO A 154 -8.65 -5.86 -12.10
C PRO A 154 -7.80 -5.91 -13.38
N PHE A 155 -7.45 -4.76 -13.94
CA PHE A 155 -6.62 -4.66 -15.15
C PHE A 155 -5.15 -4.99 -14.81
N ILE A 156 -4.62 -4.43 -13.73
CA ILE A 156 -3.26 -4.72 -13.26
C ILE A 156 -3.07 -6.23 -13.02
N ALA A 157 -4.03 -6.87 -12.36
CA ALA A 157 -3.95 -8.29 -12.07
C ALA A 157 -4.00 -9.13 -13.35
N GLN A 158 -4.77 -8.71 -14.35
CA GLN A 158 -4.80 -9.38 -15.65
C GLN A 158 -3.45 -9.23 -16.38
N ASP A 159 -2.87 -8.03 -16.41
CA ASP A 159 -1.59 -7.75 -17.11
C ASP A 159 -0.37 -8.40 -16.44
N LEU A 160 -0.45 -8.64 -15.12
CA LEU A 160 0.61 -9.27 -14.32
C LEU A 160 0.32 -10.74 -14.00
N GLU A 161 -0.77 -11.30 -14.51
CA GLU A 161 -1.22 -12.66 -14.22
C GLU A 161 -1.37 -12.96 -12.71
N ILE A 162 -1.72 -11.94 -11.92
CA ILE A 162 -1.96 -12.09 -10.48
C ILE A 162 -3.30 -12.79 -10.28
N ASN A 163 -3.28 -13.95 -9.64
CA ASN A 163 -4.45 -14.82 -9.52
C ASN A 163 -5.51 -14.33 -8.53
N LYS A 164 -5.12 -13.48 -7.57
CA LYS A 164 -6.00 -13.05 -6.48
C LYS A 164 -5.85 -11.56 -6.18
N ILE A 165 -6.97 -10.85 -6.22
CA ILE A 165 -7.11 -9.50 -5.70
C ILE A 165 -7.89 -9.58 -4.38
N LEU A 166 -7.42 -8.86 -3.36
CA LEU A 166 -8.11 -8.66 -2.10
C LEU A 166 -8.46 -7.19 -1.93
N ILE A 167 -9.74 -6.88 -1.79
CA ILE A 167 -10.21 -5.55 -1.40
C ILE A 167 -10.79 -5.68 0.02
N PRO A 168 -10.15 -5.05 1.03
CA PRO A 168 -10.56 -5.19 2.43
C PRO A 168 -12.01 -4.77 2.67
N SER A 169 -12.65 -5.33 3.71
CA SER A 169 -14.03 -5.01 4.11
C SER A 169 -14.24 -3.54 4.48
N ILE A 170 -13.19 -2.91 5.01
CA ILE A 170 -13.14 -1.48 5.27
C ILE A 170 -13.22 -0.72 3.92
N PRO A 171 -14.00 0.37 3.84
CA PRO A 171 -14.11 1.14 2.60
C PRO A 171 -12.72 1.54 2.05
N PRO A 172 -12.41 1.25 0.77
CA PRO A 172 -11.05 1.33 0.24
C PRO A 172 -10.43 2.72 0.40
N GLY A 173 -11.23 3.78 0.25
CA GLY A 173 -10.76 5.17 0.35
C GLY A 173 -10.27 5.58 1.73
N VAL A 174 -10.57 4.82 2.80
CA VAL A 174 -10.15 5.14 4.18
C VAL A 174 -9.24 4.06 4.80
N PHE A 175 -8.78 3.10 4.02
CA PHE A 175 -8.00 1.97 4.52
C PHE A 175 -6.69 2.38 5.24
N SER A 176 -6.02 3.44 4.77
CA SER A 176 -4.81 3.95 5.43
C SER A 176 -5.11 4.53 6.82
N ALA A 177 -6.24 5.24 6.97
CA ALA A 177 -6.67 5.75 8.28
C ALA A 177 -7.06 4.60 9.22
N TRP A 178 -7.68 3.55 8.70
CA TRP A 178 -7.93 2.33 9.46
C TRP A 178 -6.63 1.65 9.92
N GLY A 179 -5.60 1.62 9.07
CA GLY A 179 -4.27 1.14 9.44
C GLY A 179 -3.69 1.87 10.66
N MET A 180 -3.87 3.19 10.73
CA MET A 180 -3.45 4.00 11.90
C MET A 180 -4.18 3.62 13.19
N LEU A 181 -5.41 3.11 13.12
CA LEU A 181 -6.14 2.63 14.31
C LEU A 181 -5.63 1.26 14.80
N LEU A 182 -4.88 0.53 13.97
CA LEU A 182 -4.35 -0.79 14.29
C LEU A 182 -2.90 -0.78 14.78
N THR A 183 -2.21 0.36 14.66
CA THR A 183 -0.82 0.52 15.08
C THR A 183 -0.72 0.76 16.58
N ASP A 184 0.12 -0.02 17.25
CA ASP A 184 0.48 0.20 18.64
C ASP A 184 1.35 1.46 18.78
N LEU A 185 1.30 2.11 19.95
CA LEU A 185 2.17 3.24 20.24
C LEU A 185 3.60 2.72 20.34
N ARG A 186 4.50 3.28 19.55
CA ARG A 186 5.89 2.82 19.45
C ARG A 186 6.84 4.01 19.41
N HIS A 187 7.83 3.97 20.30
CA HIS A 187 8.96 4.89 20.32
C HIS A 187 10.26 4.09 20.20
N ASP A 188 11.22 4.61 19.44
CA ASP A 188 12.54 4.02 19.22
C ASP A 188 13.61 5.04 19.63
N LEU A 189 14.47 4.69 20.59
CA LEU A 189 15.62 5.51 20.97
C LEU A 189 16.92 4.82 20.57
N ILE A 190 17.77 5.55 19.86
CA ILE A 190 19.09 5.07 19.43
C ILE A 190 20.17 5.96 20.04
N ALA A 191 21.14 5.37 20.73
CA ALA A 191 22.35 6.03 21.18
C ALA A 191 23.58 5.40 20.51
N THR A 192 24.37 6.22 19.82
CA THR A 192 25.68 5.81 19.32
C THR A 192 26.69 5.89 20.47
N ASN A 193 27.20 4.73 20.88
CA ASN A 193 28.27 4.62 21.87
C ASN A 193 29.15 3.44 21.47
N VAL A 194 30.31 3.74 20.87
CA VAL A 194 31.17 2.70 20.28
C VAL A 194 32.06 2.09 21.37
N MET A 195 31.90 0.80 21.62
CA MET A 195 32.72 0.08 22.60
C MET A 195 33.00 -1.36 22.19
N THR A 196 34.17 -1.86 22.56
CA THR A 196 34.50 -3.28 22.41
C THR A 196 33.73 -4.10 23.44
N VAL A 197 33.10 -5.20 23.01
CA VAL A 197 32.45 -6.15 23.92
C VAL A 197 33.53 -6.87 24.72
N SER A 198 33.55 -6.62 26.03
CA SER A 198 34.46 -7.26 26.98
C SER A 198 33.89 -7.24 28.39
N GLU A 199 34.50 -7.98 29.30
CA GLU A 199 34.12 -8.03 30.71
C GLU A 199 34.12 -6.63 31.36
N GLN A 200 35.07 -5.76 30.97
CA GLN A 200 35.17 -4.39 31.49
C GLN A 200 34.07 -3.47 30.96
N ALA A 201 33.50 -3.77 29.78
CA ALA A 201 32.45 -2.97 29.16
C ALA A 201 31.05 -3.27 29.72
N VAL A 202 30.87 -4.39 30.43
CA VAL A 202 29.58 -4.84 30.98
C VAL A 202 28.87 -3.74 31.77
N LYS A 203 29.60 -2.99 32.61
CA LYS A 203 29.02 -1.88 33.38
C LYS A 203 28.46 -0.79 32.46
N SER A 204 29.26 -0.33 31.50
CA SER A 204 28.88 0.74 30.56
C SER A 204 27.76 0.34 29.60
N ILE A 205 27.69 -0.95 29.21
CA ILE A 205 26.58 -1.50 28.41
C ILE A 205 25.27 -1.34 29.17
N ASN A 206 25.23 -1.78 30.45
CA ASN A 206 24.03 -1.69 31.27
C ASN A 206 23.66 -0.24 31.60
N GLU A 207 24.64 0.63 31.88
CA GLU A 207 24.40 2.06 32.09
C GLU A 207 23.77 2.70 30.84
N THR A 208 24.27 2.39 29.64
CA THR A 208 23.72 2.92 28.39
C THR A 208 22.28 2.46 28.15
N PHE A 209 21.97 1.18 28.40
CA PHE A 209 20.58 0.70 28.29
C PHE A 209 19.66 1.29 29.36
N SER A 210 20.12 1.41 30.61
CA SER A 210 19.34 2.01 31.69
C SER A 210 18.97 3.46 31.40
N ASP A 211 19.92 4.25 30.89
CA ASP A 211 19.67 5.64 30.49
C ASP A 211 18.62 5.75 29.37
N LEU A 212 18.64 4.82 28.42
CA LEU A 212 17.66 4.76 27.34
C LEU A 212 16.28 4.29 27.83
N ASP A 213 16.23 3.33 28.75
CA ASP A 213 15.00 2.85 29.37
C ASP A 213 14.30 3.95 30.17
N GLU A 214 15.05 4.76 30.92
CA GLU A 214 14.47 5.89 31.64
C GLU A 214 13.90 6.95 30.69
N LYS A 215 14.63 7.27 29.62
CA LYS A 215 14.17 8.22 28.59
C LYS A 215 12.93 7.72 27.87
N ILE A 216 12.87 6.43 27.51
CA ILE A 216 11.75 5.89 26.77
C ILE A 216 10.49 5.83 27.65
N VAL A 217 10.62 5.42 28.91
CA VAL A 217 9.51 5.44 29.88
C VAL A 217 9.00 6.86 30.07
N LYS A 218 9.90 7.84 30.19
CA LYS A 218 9.52 9.24 30.33
C LYS A 218 8.68 9.74 29.14
N ILE A 219 9.06 9.39 27.90
CA ILE A 219 8.26 9.76 26.70
C ILE A 219 6.84 9.19 26.81
N PHE A 220 6.71 7.91 27.17
CA PHE A 220 5.38 7.30 27.34
C PHE A 220 4.56 7.96 28.45
N GLU A 221 5.17 8.28 29.59
CA GLU A 221 4.47 8.91 30.71
C GLU A 221 4.06 10.37 30.40
N THR A 222 4.95 11.15 29.78
CA THR A 222 4.73 12.59 29.55
C THR A 222 3.89 12.85 28.31
N ASP A 223 4.18 12.19 27.20
CA ASP A 223 3.65 12.55 25.89
C ASP A 223 2.45 11.67 25.56
N GLU A 224 2.54 10.36 25.81
CA GLU A 224 1.48 9.37 25.51
C GLU A 224 0.50 9.13 26.66
N LYS A 225 0.81 9.62 27.87
CA LYS A 225 0.03 9.38 29.10
C LYS A 225 -0.15 7.89 29.44
N VAL A 226 0.87 7.08 29.13
CA VAL A 226 0.91 5.64 29.41
C VAL A 226 1.85 5.37 30.58
N SER A 227 1.40 4.59 31.56
CA SER A 227 2.21 4.20 32.71
C SER A 227 3.23 3.11 32.35
N ARG A 228 4.36 3.08 33.06
CA ARG A 228 5.50 2.17 32.81
C ARG A 228 5.10 0.69 32.68
N GLU A 229 4.18 0.22 33.51
CA GLU A 229 3.71 -1.17 33.50
C GLU A 229 2.97 -1.58 32.22
N ASN A 230 2.51 -0.60 31.45
CA ASN A 230 1.84 -0.79 30.16
C ASN A 230 2.78 -0.59 28.96
N VAL A 231 4.09 -0.46 29.21
CA VAL A 231 5.12 -0.31 28.16
C VAL A 231 5.99 -1.57 28.14
N ALA A 232 5.94 -2.30 27.03
CA ALA A 232 6.89 -3.37 26.74
C ALA A 232 8.17 -2.75 26.18
N ILE A 233 9.31 -3.03 26.81
CA ILE A 233 10.63 -2.54 26.39
C ILE A 233 11.43 -3.70 25.79
N SER A 234 12.09 -3.44 24.67
CA SER A 234 13.00 -4.39 24.00
C SER A 234 14.33 -3.72 23.69
N HIS A 235 15.42 -4.46 23.90
CA HIS A 235 16.79 -3.98 23.71
C HIS A 235 17.43 -4.61 22.49
N TYR A 236 18.18 -3.80 21.75
CA TYR A 236 18.98 -4.22 20.60
C TYR A 236 20.35 -3.52 20.65
N ALA A 237 21.36 -4.19 20.10
CA ALA A 237 22.68 -3.64 19.87
C ALA A 237 23.07 -3.82 18.40
N ASP A 238 23.49 -2.75 17.74
CA ASP A 238 24.15 -2.85 16.44
C ASP A 238 25.60 -3.26 16.68
N MET A 239 25.99 -4.45 16.23
CA MET A 239 27.28 -5.07 16.51
C MET A 239 28.06 -5.38 15.23
N ARG A 240 29.38 -5.28 15.27
CA ARG A 240 30.25 -5.61 14.12
C ARG A 240 31.58 -6.19 14.60
N TYR A 241 32.29 -6.91 13.72
CA TYR A 241 33.69 -7.19 14.00
C TYR A 241 34.49 -5.89 13.93
N LYS A 242 35.47 -5.75 14.84
CA LYS A 242 36.34 -4.58 14.88
C LYS A 242 37.03 -4.36 13.52
N GLY A 243 36.88 -3.16 12.99
CA GLY A 243 37.41 -2.78 11.68
C GLY A 243 36.46 -3.02 10.49
N GLN A 244 35.31 -3.65 10.70
CA GLN A 244 34.26 -3.68 9.68
C GLN A 244 33.50 -2.35 9.63
N GLU A 245 32.92 -2.06 8.47
CA GLU A 245 32.06 -0.89 8.27
C GLU A 245 30.63 -1.17 8.72
N HIS A 246 30.03 -2.28 8.26
CA HIS A 246 28.63 -2.62 8.49
C HIS A 246 28.41 -3.35 9.82
N ALA A 247 27.32 -2.98 10.50
CA ALA A 247 26.88 -3.61 11.73
C ALA A 247 25.60 -4.43 11.51
N VAL A 248 25.42 -5.46 12.34
CA VAL A 248 24.27 -6.35 12.38
C VAL A 248 23.49 -6.05 13.66
N LYS A 249 22.16 -5.89 13.54
CA LYS A 249 21.28 -5.64 14.69
C LYS A 249 21.03 -6.93 15.46
N ILE A 250 21.44 -6.96 16.73
CA ILE A 250 21.35 -8.13 17.61
C ILE A 250 20.34 -7.84 18.73
N PRO A 251 19.32 -8.69 18.93
CA PRO A 251 18.45 -8.56 20.10
C PRO A 251 19.22 -8.91 21.37
N ILE A 252 19.05 -8.09 22.39
CA ILE A 252 19.57 -8.32 23.74
C ILE A 252 18.38 -8.75 24.59
N GLU A 253 18.23 -10.06 24.76
CA GLU A 253 17.09 -10.69 25.45
C GLU A 253 17.29 -10.69 26.98
N GLU A 254 18.52 -10.44 27.40
CA GLU A 254 18.95 -10.41 28.78
C GLU A 254 18.50 -9.11 29.45
N LYS A 255 17.79 -9.23 30.58
CA LYS A 255 17.40 -8.06 31.40
C LYS A 255 18.60 -7.25 31.90
N LEU A 256 19.71 -7.93 32.15
CA LEU A 256 20.98 -7.34 32.56
C LEU A 256 22.10 -8.10 31.87
N VAL A 257 23.03 -7.39 31.24
CA VAL A 257 24.23 -8.01 30.68
C VAL A 257 25.20 -8.30 31.82
N ASP A 258 25.70 -9.52 31.92
CA ASP A 258 26.65 -9.94 32.95
C ASP A 258 27.71 -10.90 32.37
N LEU A 259 28.68 -11.29 33.19
CA LEU A 259 29.76 -12.17 32.75
C LEU A 259 29.27 -13.57 32.34
N LYS A 260 28.11 -14.02 32.83
CA LYS A 260 27.56 -15.35 32.52
C LYS A 260 26.88 -15.36 31.16
N ASN A 261 26.26 -14.26 30.76
CA ASN A 261 25.54 -14.16 29.48
C ASN A 261 26.31 -13.47 28.35
N LEU A 262 27.44 -12.82 28.65
CA LEU A 262 28.27 -12.15 27.65
C LEU A 262 28.66 -13.08 26.49
N GLY A 263 29.02 -14.33 26.79
CA GLY A 263 29.33 -15.34 25.78
C GLY A 263 28.14 -15.68 24.87
N THR A 264 26.93 -15.72 25.43
CA THR A 264 25.68 -15.95 24.67
C THR A 264 25.40 -14.80 23.71
N ILE A 265 25.60 -13.55 24.13
CA ILE A 265 25.42 -12.36 23.28
C ILE A 265 26.42 -12.38 22.11
N ILE A 266 27.68 -12.75 22.40
CA ILE A 266 28.74 -12.90 21.38
C ILE A 266 28.36 -13.97 20.36
N GLU A 267 27.90 -15.14 20.82
CA GLU A 267 27.50 -16.23 19.92
C GLU A 267 26.26 -15.87 19.10
N ARG A 268 25.30 -15.14 19.71
CA ARG A 268 24.12 -14.60 19.01
C ARG A 268 24.56 -13.67 17.88
N PHE A 269 25.54 -12.80 18.13
CA PHE A 269 26.12 -11.97 17.07
C PHE A 269 26.76 -12.81 15.96
N HIS A 270 27.58 -13.81 16.28
CA HIS A 270 28.19 -14.68 15.27
C HIS A 270 27.14 -15.35 14.39
N SER A 271 26.07 -15.88 14.99
CA SER A 271 24.97 -16.54 14.29
C SER A 271 24.22 -15.59 13.36
N PHE A 272 23.89 -14.37 13.82
CA PHE A 272 23.21 -13.38 12.99
C PHE A 272 24.11 -12.87 11.85
N HIS A 273 25.40 -12.65 12.12
CA HIS A 273 26.36 -12.25 11.10
C HIS A 273 26.58 -13.35 10.05
N GLU A 274 26.70 -14.62 10.46
CA GLU A 274 26.83 -15.74 9.53
C GLU A 274 25.58 -15.91 8.66
N ARG A 275 24.39 -15.66 9.22
CA ARG A 275 23.15 -15.65 8.42
C ARG A 275 23.14 -14.54 7.37
N GLU A 276 23.59 -13.34 7.73
CA GLU A 276 23.54 -12.16 6.84
C GLU A 276 24.65 -12.17 5.78
N TYR A 277 25.86 -12.58 6.16
CA TYR A 277 27.08 -12.46 5.34
C TYR A 277 27.76 -13.80 5.01
N SER A 278 27.22 -14.93 5.47
CA SER A 278 27.74 -16.29 5.21
C SER A 278 29.14 -16.60 5.79
N PHE A 279 29.62 -15.84 6.77
CA PHE A 279 30.87 -16.14 7.48
C PHE A 279 30.89 -15.66 8.93
N ARG A 280 31.84 -16.21 9.73
CA ARG A 280 32.16 -15.80 11.10
C ARG A 280 33.67 -15.54 11.27
N LEU A 281 34.03 -14.59 12.12
CA LEU A 281 35.43 -14.29 12.49
C LEU A 281 35.63 -14.53 13.99
N GLN A 282 35.77 -15.81 14.36
CA GLN A 282 35.75 -16.27 15.77
C GLN A 282 36.77 -15.56 16.68
N ASN A 283 37.92 -15.17 16.14
CA ASN A 283 39.02 -14.56 16.89
C ASN A 283 39.02 -13.03 16.83
N SER A 284 38.08 -12.42 16.09
CA SER A 284 38.01 -10.98 15.96
C SER A 284 37.26 -10.37 17.14
N LYS A 285 37.78 -9.25 17.63
CA LYS A 285 37.07 -8.44 18.63
C LYS A 285 35.74 -7.95 18.04
N ILE A 286 34.72 -7.85 18.88
CA ILE A 286 33.39 -7.36 18.49
C ILE A 286 33.19 -5.97 19.10
N GLU A 287 32.60 -5.06 18.34
CA GLU A 287 32.23 -3.72 18.78
C GLU A 287 30.71 -3.57 18.73
N ILE A 288 30.14 -2.97 19.78
CA ILE A 288 28.81 -2.37 19.72
C ILE A 288 29.00 -0.97 19.15
N THR A 289 28.23 -0.59 18.14
CA THR A 289 28.24 0.77 17.57
C THR A 289 27.05 1.59 18.03
N ASN A 290 25.87 0.99 18.15
CA ASN A 290 24.67 1.65 18.62
C ASN A 290 23.90 0.77 19.61
N PHE A 291 23.27 1.42 20.57
CA PHE A 291 22.28 0.87 21.48
C PHE A 291 20.91 1.33 21.01
N HIS A 292 19.97 0.41 20.87
CA HIS A 292 18.63 0.69 20.38
C HIS A 292 17.60 0.12 21.34
N VAL A 293 16.80 0.98 21.94
CA VAL A 293 15.68 0.61 22.83
C VAL A 293 14.37 0.92 22.13
N VAL A 294 13.46 -0.05 22.15
CA VAL A 294 12.12 0.08 21.58
C VAL A 294 11.10 -0.07 22.70
N GLY A 295 10.24 0.93 22.84
CA GLY A 295 9.12 0.91 23.78
C GLY A 295 7.83 0.77 22.98
N VAL A 296 6.96 -0.14 23.40
CA VAL A 296 5.68 -0.40 22.74
C VAL A 296 4.58 -0.46 23.79
N SER A 297 3.49 0.29 23.56
CA SER A 297 2.26 0.16 24.33
C SER A 297 1.11 -0.26 23.42
N LYS A 298 0.37 -1.30 23.85
CA LYS A 298 -0.74 -1.83 23.07
C LYS A 298 -1.93 -0.89 23.13
N VAL A 299 -2.49 -0.59 21.97
CA VAL A 299 -3.75 0.15 21.86
C VAL A 299 -4.92 -0.82 21.76
N GLU A 300 -6.09 -0.40 22.23
CA GLU A 300 -7.33 -1.14 21.98
C GLU A 300 -7.66 -1.05 20.49
N LYS A 301 -7.57 -2.18 19.78
CA LYS A 301 -7.76 -2.23 18.33
C LYS A 301 -9.23 -2.41 17.99
N PRO A 302 -9.76 -1.70 17.00
CA PRO A 302 -11.13 -1.88 16.57
C PRO A 302 -11.33 -3.30 16.00
N VAL A 303 -12.43 -3.94 16.37
CA VAL A 303 -12.76 -5.31 15.96
C VAL A 303 -13.61 -5.29 14.70
N VAL A 304 -13.18 -6.02 13.66
CA VAL A 304 -14.00 -6.27 12.47
C VAL A 304 -15.03 -7.35 12.81
N ARG A 305 -16.31 -7.00 12.69
CA ARG A 305 -17.42 -7.92 12.98
C ARG A 305 -17.81 -8.72 11.73
N GLU A 306 -18.29 -9.93 11.94
CA GLU A 306 -18.92 -10.71 10.87
C GLU A 306 -20.22 -10.04 10.44
N LEU A 307 -20.52 -10.10 9.15
CA LEU A 307 -21.77 -9.61 8.59
C LEU A 307 -22.90 -10.62 8.84
N ASP A 308 -24.10 -10.11 9.11
CA ASP A 308 -25.29 -10.96 9.30
C ASP A 308 -25.66 -11.69 7.99
N LYS A 309 -26.00 -12.97 8.11
CA LYS A 309 -26.38 -13.84 6.98
C LYS A 309 -27.82 -13.60 6.46
N GLY A 310 -28.35 -12.38 6.52
CA GLY A 310 -29.78 -12.07 6.28
C GLY A 310 -30.40 -12.71 5.01
N ALA A 311 -31.73 -12.86 4.96
CA ALA A 311 -32.46 -13.59 3.91
C ALA A 311 -32.19 -13.10 2.47
N ALA A 312 -31.89 -14.01 1.53
CA ALA A 312 -31.55 -13.75 0.12
C ALA A 312 -32.55 -12.76 -0.52
N THR A 313 -32.05 -11.69 -1.14
CA THR A 313 -32.90 -10.82 -1.96
C THR A 313 -32.12 -10.39 -3.19
N ASP A 314 -32.79 -10.38 -4.34
CA ASP A 314 -32.31 -9.84 -5.63
C ASP A 314 -32.00 -8.31 -5.59
N LYS A 315 -31.94 -7.71 -4.39
CA LYS A 315 -31.82 -6.27 -4.12
C LYS A 315 -30.38 -5.74 -4.14
N ALA A 316 -29.39 -6.60 -4.40
CA ALA A 316 -28.00 -6.17 -4.46
C ALA A 316 -27.70 -5.39 -5.77
N ILE A 317 -28.38 -5.74 -6.86
CA ILE A 317 -28.29 -4.99 -8.13
C ILE A 317 -29.05 -3.69 -7.97
N LYS A 318 -28.31 -2.58 -8.05
CA LYS A 318 -28.81 -1.21 -7.96
C LYS A 318 -29.36 -0.73 -9.31
N GLU A 319 -28.65 -1.03 -10.39
CA GLU A 319 -29.03 -0.68 -11.75
C GLU A 319 -28.27 -1.54 -12.78
N PHE A 320 -28.67 -1.44 -14.05
CA PHE A 320 -27.84 -1.83 -15.18
C PHE A 320 -27.30 -0.56 -15.84
N ARG A 321 -25.99 -0.51 -16.06
CA ARG A 321 -25.32 0.67 -16.61
C ARG A 321 -24.69 0.34 -17.95
N LYS A 322 -24.92 1.20 -18.93
CA LYS A 322 -24.22 1.17 -20.21
C LYS A 322 -22.76 1.60 -20.02
N VAL A 323 -21.85 0.74 -20.43
CA VAL A 323 -20.40 0.88 -20.27
C VAL A 323 -19.75 0.70 -21.64
N PHE A 324 -18.72 1.49 -21.93
CA PHE A 324 -17.87 1.27 -23.11
C PHE A 324 -16.59 0.55 -22.68
N LEU A 325 -16.41 -0.68 -23.17
CA LEU A 325 -15.28 -1.53 -22.82
C LEU A 325 -14.96 -2.51 -23.97
N ASN A 326 -13.68 -2.66 -24.27
CA ASN A 326 -13.16 -3.45 -25.38
C ASN A 326 -13.72 -3.02 -26.75
N GLY A 327 -13.88 -1.71 -26.96
CA GLY A 327 -14.40 -1.15 -28.22
C GLY A 327 -15.91 -1.32 -28.43
N GLU A 328 -16.63 -1.87 -27.45
CA GLU A 328 -18.07 -2.12 -27.55
C GLU A 328 -18.85 -1.48 -26.40
N SER A 329 -20.11 -1.13 -26.65
CA SER A 329 -21.05 -0.74 -25.61
C SER A 329 -21.78 -1.95 -25.05
N VAL A 330 -21.64 -2.20 -23.75
CA VAL A 330 -22.28 -3.32 -23.04
C VAL A 330 -23.06 -2.81 -21.83
N GLU A 331 -24.13 -3.50 -21.42
CA GLU A 331 -24.81 -3.22 -20.16
C GLU A 331 -24.27 -4.12 -19.04
N LEU A 332 -23.79 -3.51 -17.95
CA LEU A 332 -23.24 -4.21 -16.80
C LEU A 332 -24.15 -4.04 -15.57
N PRO A 333 -24.34 -5.10 -14.75
CA PRO A 333 -24.98 -4.96 -13.46
C PRO A 333 -24.08 -4.15 -12.51
N VAL A 334 -24.68 -3.16 -11.85
CA VAL A 334 -24.05 -2.36 -10.80
C VAL A 334 -24.61 -2.81 -9.46
N TYR A 335 -23.74 -3.24 -8.56
CA TYR A 335 -24.08 -3.67 -7.21
C TYR A 335 -23.78 -2.56 -6.20
N GLU A 336 -24.66 -2.37 -5.22
CA GLU A 336 -24.34 -1.57 -4.04
C GLU A 336 -23.64 -2.47 -3.02
N ARG A 337 -22.39 -2.15 -2.64
CA ARG A 337 -21.56 -3.04 -1.81
C ARG A 337 -22.24 -3.44 -0.50
N SER A 338 -22.91 -2.49 0.15
CA SER A 338 -23.61 -2.71 1.43
C SER A 338 -24.79 -3.68 1.33
N ASN A 339 -25.31 -3.91 0.12
CA ASN A 339 -26.39 -4.85 -0.15
C ASN A 339 -25.89 -6.26 -0.54
N ILE A 340 -24.58 -6.44 -0.73
CA ILE A 340 -23.97 -7.75 -1.04
C ILE A 340 -23.85 -8.55 0.27
N LYS A 341 -24.43 -9.74 0.28
CA LYS A 341 -24.39 -10.65 1.44
C LYS A 341 -23.02 -11.30 1.58
N PRO A 342 -22.65 -11.74 2.80
CA PRO A 342 -21.42 -12.51 2.98
C PRO A 342 -21.46 -13.86 2.25
N ASN A 343 -20.33 -14.30 1.72
CA ASN A 343 -20.15 -15.56 0.98
C ASN A 343 -20.90 -15.63 -0.35
N GLU A 344 -21.19 -14.49 -0.96
CA GLU A 344 -21.71 -14.41 -2.32
C GLU A 344 -20.60 -14.65 -3.34
N ARG A 345 -20.97 -15.21 -4.49
CA ARG A 345 -20.07 -15.47 -5.61
C ARG A 345 -20.79 -15.24 -6.93
N PHE A 346 -20.19 -14.45 -7.80
CA PHE A 346 -20.72 -14.26 -9.15
C PHE A 346 -19.62 -14.03 -10.18
N LYS A 347 -19.97 -14.29 -11.43
CA LYS A 347 -19.11 -14.12 -12.60
C LYS A 347 -19.20 -12.68 -13.09
N GLY A 348 -18.06 -12.06 -13.44
CA GLY A 348 -18.06 -10.77 -14.13
C GLY A 348 -18.63 -10.86 -15.57
N PRO A 349 -18.71 -9.74 -16.32
CA PRO A 349 -18.34 -8.40 -15.89
C PRO A 349 -19.38 -7.77 -14.95
N ALA A 350 -18.91 -6.98 -13.98
CA ALA A 350 -19.77 -6.28 -13.01
C ALA A 350 -19.07 -5.06 -12.40
N ILE A 351 -19.87 -4.13 -11.86
CA ILE A 351 -19.39 -2.97 -11.10
C ILE A 351 -19.94 -3.08 -9.68
N ILE A 352 -19.12 -2.83 -8.67
CA ILE A 352 -19.55 -2.73 -7.28
C ILE A 352 -19.23 -1.31 -6.79
N GLU A 353 -20.26 -0.57 -6.39
CA GLU A 353 -20.13 0.75 -5.81
C GLU A 353 -19.98 0.66 -4.30
N ASP A 354 -18.97 1.36 -3.79
CA ASP A 354 -18.72 1.61 -2.38
C ASP A 354 -18.78 3.14 -2.18
N PRO A 355 -19.15 3.65 -0.99
CA PRO A 355 -19.19 5.09 -0.75
C PRO A 355 -17.89 5.82 -1.10
N THR A 356 -16.74 5.13 -1.01
CA THR A 356 -15.41 5.74 -1.19
C THR A 356 -14.66 5.25 -2.44
N SER A 357 -15.21 4.28 -3.19
CA SER A 357 -14.50 3.65 -4.31
C SER A 357 -15.46 2.94 -5.26
N THR A 358 -14.98 2.57 -6.44
CA THR A 358 -15.69 1.68 -7.35
C THR A 358 -14.80 0.47 -7.64
N VAL A 359 -15.35 -0.72 -7.49
CA VAL A 359 -14.66 -1.98 -7.79
C VAL A 359 -15.15 -2.48 -9.13
N LEU A 360 -14.22 -2.85 -10.01
CA LEU A 360 -14.54 -3.51 -11.26
C LEU A 360 -14.29 -5.02 -11.15
N VAL A 361 -15.08 -5.81 -11.86
CA VAL A 361 -14.84 -7.24 -12.05
C VAL A 361 -14.89 -7.47 -13.54
N LEU A 362 -13.77 -7.88 -14.15
CA LEU A 362 -13.69 -8.07 -15.60
C LEU A 362 -14.40 -9.36 -16.03
N GLY A 363 -14.70 -9.47 -17.33
CA GLY A 363 -15.34 -10.67 -17.89
C GLY A 363 -14.52 -11.95 -17.71
N SER A 364 -13.21 -11.85 -17.55
CA SER A 364 -12.28 -12.95 -17.26
C SER A 364 -12.21 -13.30 -15.78
N GLN A 365 -12.97 -12.65 -14.91
CA GLN A 365 -12.84 -12.75 -13.45
C GLN A 365 -14.12 -13.25 -12.77
N VAL A 366 -13.95 -13.67 -11.51
CA VAL A 366 -14.99 -14.12 -10.59
C VAL A 366 -14.87 -13.35 -9.30
N PHE A 367 -15.97 -12.74 -8.88
CA PHE A 367 -16.13 -12.11 -7.58
C PHE A 367 -16.51 -13.14 -6.53
N SER A 368 -15.99 -12.96 -5.33
CA SER A 368 -16.52 -13.55 -4.10
C SER A 368 -16.32 -12.59 -2.93
N ASN A 369 -17.08 -12.74 -1.84
CA ASN A 369 -16.76 -12.08 -0.58
C ASN A 369 -16.77 -13.07 0.59
N ASP A 370 -16.09 -12.73 1.69
CA ASP A 370 -16.10 -13.55 2.89
C ASP A 370 -17.14 -13.07 3.91
N LYS A 371 -17.18 -13.74 5.07
CA LYS A 371 -18.05 -13.40 6.21
C LYS A 371 -17.81 -12.03 6.82
N PHE A 372 -16.67 -11.39 6.54
CA PHE A 372 -16.35 -10.05 7.00
C PHE A 372 -16.62 -8.98 5.93
N GLY A 373 -17.01 -9.37 4.71
CA GLY A 373 -17.22 -8.46 3.59
C GLY A 373 -15.94 -8.09 2.84
N ASN A 374 -14.84 -8.81 3.06
CA ASN A 374 -13.66 -8.69 2.19
C ASN A 374 -14.04 -9.21 0.81
N ILE A 375 -13.73 -8.43 -0.23
CA ILE A 375 -13.96 -8.81 -1.61
C ILE A 375 -12.71 -9.52 -2.13
N ILE A 376 -12.92 -10.68 -2.75
CA ILE A 376 -11.89 -11.49 -3.38
C ILE A 376 -12.26 -11.65 -4.85
N ILE A 377 -11.40 -11.16 -5.73
CA ILE A 377 -11.54 -11.33 -7.19
C ILE A 377 -10.46 -12.29 -7.67
N ARG A 378 -10.87 -13.30 -8.44
CA ARG A 378 -9.97 -14.31 -9.03
C ARG A 378 -10.13 -14.40 -10.54
N SER A 379 -9.05 -14.75 -11.22
CA SER A 379 -9.07 -15.09 -12.65
C SER A 379 -9.84 -16.40 -12.88
N ARG A 380 -10.64 -16.48 -13.96
CA ARG A 380 -11.47 -17.66 -14.31
C ARG A 380 -10.67 -18.92 -14.67
N GLY A 381 -9.36 -18.82 -14.80
CA GLY A 381 -8.47 -19.92 -15.20
C GLY A 381 -7.99 -20.84 -14.09
N ASP A 382 -8.28 -20.54 -12.81
CA ASP A 382 -7.87 -21.40 -11.70
C ASP A 382 -8.69 -22.70 -11.67
N ARG A 383 -8.05 -23.79 -12.13
CA ARG A 383 -8.52 -25.18 -12.07
C ARG A 383 -8.37 -25.80 -10.68
N ASN A 384 -8.54 -25.04 -9.61
CA ASN A 384 -8.51 -25.55 -8.23
C ASN A 384 -9.69 -24.97 -7.45
N ASP A 385 -10.89 -25.41 -7.80
CA ASP A 385 -12.03 -25.52 -6.88
C ASP A 385 -12.38 -27.00 -6.72
#